data_AF-A0A953TVJ1-F1
#
_entry.id   AF-A0A953TVJ1-F1
#
_cell.length_a   1.000
_cell.length_b   1.000
_cell.length_c   1.000
_cell.angle_alpha   90.00
_cell.angle_beta   90.00
_cell.angle_gamma   90.00
#
_symmetry.space_group_name_H-M   'P 1'
#
loop_
_entity.id
_entity.type
_entity.pdbx_description
1 polymer ?
#
loop_
_entity_poly.entity_id
_entity_poly.type
_entity_poly.pdbx_seq_one_letter_code
_entity_poly.pdbx_strand_id
1 'polypeptide(L)'
;MRSALAGVQVRTRLIRSHPRPGRLFAQMLAGPQWSDIGPMRRVFQPGVGFDDCLRNGVAVHFEYDYRFAPDEKRDLSTMRFFLGIALPLGSR
;
A
#
# COMPACT_ATOMS: atom_id res chain seq x y z
N MET A 1 -3.93 0.93 -19.01
CA MET A 1 -4.88 0.40 -18.01
C MET A 1 -5.00 1.37 -16.85
N ARG A 2 -6.22 1.64 -16.38
CA ARG A 2 -6.52 2.51 -15.24
C ARG A 2 -7.34 1.74 -14.22
N SER A 3 -7.21 2.04 -12.93
CA SER A 3 -7.98 1.38 -11.87
C SER A 3 -8.35 2.37 -10.78
N ALA A 4 -9.56 2.26 -10.23
CA ALA A 4 -9.99 3.01 -9.06
C ALA A 4 -10.29 2.01 -7.95
N LEU A 5 -9.49 2.03 -6.88
CA LEU A 5 -9.56 1.05 -5.81
C LEU A 5 -9.95 1.72 -4.50
N ALA A 6 -10.80 1.05 -3.74
CA ALA A 6 -11.15 1.42 -2.38
C ALA A 6 -11.18 0.18 -1.50
N GLY A 7 -11.02 0.34 -0.20
CA GLY A 7 -11.04 -0.79 0.71
C GLY A 7 -10.66 -0.44 2.12
N VAL A 8 -10.26 -1.47 2.87
CA VAL A 8 -9.97 -1.39 4.29
C VAL A 8 -8.47 -1.51 4.50
N GLN A 9 -7.94 -0.68 5.38
CA GLN A 9 -6.59 -0.79 5.91
C GLN A 9 -6.65 -0.89 7.42
N VAL A 10 -5.97 -1.90 7.97
CA VAL A 10 -5.86 -2.11 9.41
C VAL A 10 -4.40 -1.91 9.80
N ARG A 11 -4.18 -1.20 10.92
CA ARG A 11 -2.84 -0.86 11.40
C ARG A 11 -2.66 -1.35 12.83
N THR A 12 -1.44 -1.77 13.17
CA THR A 12 -1.08 -2.04 14.57
C THR A 12 -1.01 -0.73 15.35
N ARG A 13 -1.02 -0.85 16.68
CA ARG A 13 -0.58 0.25 17.54
C ARG A 13 0.89 0.57 17.26
N LEU A 14 1.33 1.77 17.67
CA LEU A 14 2.72 2.18 17.59
C LEU A 14 3.58 1.24 18.45
N ILE A 15 4.43 0.46 17.79
CA ILE A 15 5.45 -0.36 18.41
C ILE A 15 6.59 0.58 18.78
N ARG A 16 6.86 0.76 20.07
CA ARG A 16 7.89 1.68 20.58
C ARG A 16 9.22 1.00 20.92
N SER A 17 9.35 -0.30 20.66
CA SER A 17 10.59 -1.04 20.94
C SER A 17 11.75 -0.49 20.11
N HIS A 18 12.89 -0.25 20.77
CA HIS A 18 14.13 0.27 20.18
C HIS A 18 14.59 -0.56 18.96
N PRO A 19 15.22 0.02 17.92
CA PRO A 19 15.75 1.39 17.85
C PRO A 19 14.84 2.45 17.20
N ARG A 20 13.71 2.08 16.57
CA ARG A 20 12.80 3.05 15.92
C ARG A 20 11.32 2.70 16.09
N PRO A 21 10.48 3.67 16.51
CA PRO A 21 9.06 3.42 16.66
C PRO A 21 8.41 3.24 15.30
N GLY A 22 7.51 2.26 15.15
CA GLY A 22 6.85 2.02 13.88
C GLY A 22 5.50 1.33 13.99
N ARG A 23 4.85 1.13 12.85
CA ARG A 23 3.55 0.45 12.75
C ARG A 23 3.54 -0.47 11.54
N LEU A 24 2.98 -1.67 11.73
CA LEU A 24 2.68 -2.55 10.62
C LEU A 24 1.25 -2.27 10.15
N PHE A 25 1.00 -2.47 8.87
CA PHE A 25 -0.34 -2.44 8.32
C PHE A 25 -0.57 -3.58 7.33
N ALA A 26 -1.84 -3.94 7.20
CA ALA A 26 -2.35 -4.78 6.14
C ALA A 26 -3.54 -4.06 5.50
N GLN A 27 -3.69 -4.20 4.19
CA GLN A 27 -4.78 -3.60 3.44
C GLN A 27 -5.34 -4.58 2.43
N MET A 28 -6.62 -4.38 2.14
CA MET A 28 -7.31 -5.06 1.05
C MET A 28 -8.09 -4.01 0.27
N LEU A 29 -7.66 -3.76 -0.97
CA LEU A 29 -8.32 -2.84 -1.88
C LEU A 29 -9.02 -3.63 -2.98
N ALA A 30 -10.16 -3.15 -3.46
CA ALA A 30 -10.84 -3.74 -4.60
C ALA A 30 -11.51 -2.64 -5.43
N GLY A 31 -11.72 -2.92 -6.71
CA GLY A 31 -12.42 -1.97 -7.56
C GLY A 31 -12.37 -2.30 -9.04
N PRO A 32 -12.94 -1.42 -9.87
CA PRO A 32 -12.88 -1.55 -11.31
C PRO A 32 -11.49 -1.28 -11.88
N GLN A 33 -11.17 -2.01 -12.94
CA GLN A 33 -10.06 -1.76 -13.86
C GLN A 33 -10.62 -1.55 -15.27
N TRP A 34 -10.18 -0.47 -15.89
CA TRP A 34 -10.47 -0.12 -17.27
C TRP A 34 -9.24 -0.38 -18.15
N SER A 35 -9.48 -0.99 -19.29
CA SER A 35 -8.49 -1.21 -20.35
C SER A 35 -9.03 -0.64 -21.65
N ASP A 36 -8.17 0.00 -22.44
CA ASP A 36 -8.57 0.53 -23.75
C ASP A 36 -8.78 -0.61 -24.78
N ILE A 37 -8.34 -1.83 -24.47
CA ILE A 37 -8.27 -2.98 -25.38
C ILE A 37 -9.17 -4.14 -24.92
N GLY A 38 -9.82 -4.05 -23.74
CA GLY A 38 -10.58 -5.17 -23.19
C GLY A 38 -11.72 -4.75 -22.26
N PRO A 39 -12.60 -5.69 -21.86
CA PRO A 39 -13.73 -5.41 -21.00
C PRO A 39 -13.28 -4.89 -19.63
N MET A 40 -14.15 -4.11 -18.99
CA MET A 40 -13.97 -3.67 -17.60
C MET A 40 -13.92 -4.88 -16.66
N ARG A 41 -12.92 -4.92 -15.78
CA ARG A 41 -12.67 -6.04 -14.86
C ARG A 41 -12.74 -5.60 -13.41
N ARG A 42 -12.95 -6.55 -12.52
CA ARG A 42 -12.78 -6.34 -11.08
C ARG A 42 -11.40 -6.80 -10.67
N VAL A 43 -10.68 -5.96 -9.95
CA VAL A 43 -9.37 -6.25 -9.38
C VAL A 43 -9.39 -6.19 -7.87
N PHE A 44 -8.52 -6.99 -7.27
CA PHE A 44 -8.24 -7.02 -5.86
C PHE A 44 -6.75 -6.72 -5.66
N GLN A 45 -6.40 -5.96 -4.64
CA GLN A 45 -5.03 -5.57 -4.34
C GLN A 45 -4.79 -5.71 -2.84
N PRO A 46 -4.46 -6.91 -2.35
CA PRO A 46 -3.89 -7.08 -1.03
C PRO A 46 -2.55 -6.36 -0.94
N GLY A 47 -2.29 -5.77 0.22
CA GLY A 47 -1.00 -5.15 0.51
C GLY A 47 -0.66 -5.24 2.00
N VAL A 48 0.63 -5.16 2.28
CA VAL A 48 1.20 -5.11 3.63
C VAL A 48 2.31 -4.09 3.64
N GLY A 49 2.60 -3.54 4.81
CA GLY A 49 3.68 -2.57 4.90
C GLY A 49 4.01 -2.14 6.31
N PHE A 50 4.93 -1.18 6.37
CA PHE A 50 5.51 -0.67 7.59
C PHE A 50 5.74 0.84 7.51
N ASP A 51 5.32 1.54 8.55
CA ASP A 51 5.64 2.95 8.79
C ASP A 51 6.75 3.06 9.84
N ASP A 52 7.95 3.51 9.46
CA ASP A 52 9.06 3.86 10.36
C ASP A 52 8.94 5.34 10.75
N CYS A 53 8.71 5.63 12.04
CA CYS A 53 8.62 7.00 12.54
C CYS A 53 10.00 7.45 13.07
N LEU A 54 10.68 8.30 12.32
CA LEU A 54 11.96 8.87 12.71
C LEU A 54 11.80 9.95 13.79
N ARG A 55 12.86 10.16 14.59
CA ARG A 55 12.85 11.05 15.76
C ARG A 55 12.54 12.52 15.43
N ASN A 56 12.79 12.94 14.20
CA ASN A 56 12.55 14.30 13.69
C ASN A 56 11.13 14.50 13.14
N GLY A 57 10.21 13.56 13.35
CA GLY A 57 8.85 13.61 12.84
C GLY A 57 8.71 13.18 11.37
N VAL A 58 9.81 12.81 10.71
CA VAL A 58 9.78 12.18 9.40
C VAL A 58 9.24 10.77 9.53
N ALA A 59 8.39 10.34 8.61
CA ALA A 59 7.96 8.95 8.52
C ALA A 59 8.42 8.33 7.19
N VAL A 60 8.95 7.11 7.25
CA VAL A 60 9.27 6.31 6.06
C VAL A 60 8.20 5.24 5.92
N HIS A 61 7.56 5.18 4.77
CA HIS A 61 6.47 4.27 4.48
C HIS A 61 6.94 3.23 3.46
N PHE A 62 6.93 1.97 3.84
CA PHE A 62 7.20 0.85 2.96
C PHE A 62 5.89 0.11 2.70
N GLU A 63 5.53 -0.05 1.44
CA GLU A 63 4.35 -0.82 1.03
C GLU A 63 4.75 -1.87 0.00
N TYR A 64 4.21 -3.06 0.21
CA TYR A 64 4.27 -4.16 -0.71
C TYR A 64 2.83 -4.57 -1.05
N ASP A 65 2.47 -4.50 -2.32
CA ASP A 65 1.15 -4.90 -2.77
C ASP A 65 1.19 -5.73 -4.06
N TYR A 66 0.14 -6.51 -4.27
CA TYR A 66 0.00 -7.37 -5.42
C TYR A 66 -1.38 -7.19 -6.02
N ARG A 67 -1.46 -6.81 -7.30
CA ARG A 67 -2.74 -6.72 -8.00
C ARG A 67 -3.11 -8.07 -8.61
N PHE A 68 -4.30 -8.53 -8.26
CA PHE A 68 -4.93 -9.75 -8.73
C PHE A 68 -6.22 -9.44 -9.51
N ALA A 69 -6.29 -9.90 -10.76
CA ALA A 69 -7.51 -9.99 -11.56
C ALA A 69 -7.90 -11.48 -11.68
N PRO A 70 -9.10 -11.90 -11.25
CA PRO A 70 -9.51 -13.31 -11.27
C PRO A 70 -9.45 -13.97 -12.65
N ASP A 71 -9.64 -13.18 -13.71
CA ASP A 71 -9.70 -13.65 -15.10
C ASP A 71 -8.33 -13.58 -15.82
N GLU A 72 -7.25 -13.24 -15.12
CA GLU A 72 -5.88 -13.24 -15.67
C GLU A 72 -5.06 -14.39 -15.11
N LYS A 73 -4.20 -14.99 -15.95
CA LYS A 73 -3.16 -15.88 -15.45
C LYS A 73 -2.33 -15.09 -14.44
N ARG A 74 -2.03 -15.71 -13.29
CA ARG A 74 -1.16 -15.11 -12.26
C ARG A 74 0.11 -14.59 -12.92
N ASP A 75 0.18 -13.28 -13.03
CA ASP A 75 1.37 -12.58 -13.49
C ASP A 75 2.05 -12.01 -12.25
N LEU A 76 3.32 -12.34 -12.04
CA LEU A 76 4.10 -11.80 -10.94
C LEU A 76 4.59 -10.37 -11.24
N SER A 77 4.45 -9.90 -12.49
CA SER A 77 4.82 -8.54 -12.90
C SER A 77 3.92 -7.45 -12.28
N THR A 78 2.76 -7.81 -11.74
CA THR A 78 1.83 -6.88 -11.08
C THR A 78 2.15 -6.60 -9.61
N MET A 79 3.28 -7.13 -9.13
CA MET A 79 3.84 -6.89 -7.82
C MET A 79 4.43 -5.48 -7.74
N ARG A 80 4.02 -4.69 -6.74
CA ARG A 80 4.50 -3.32 -6.54
C ARG A 80 5.19 -3.18 -5.19
N PHE A 81 6.36 -2.55 -5.24
CA PHE A 81 7.06 -2.05 -4.07
C PHE A 81 6.99 -0.52 -4.08
N PHE A 82 6.59 0.06 -2.96
CA PHE A 82 6.51 1.50 -2.80
C PHE A 82 7.29 1.93 -1.55
N LEU A 83 8.07 3.00 -1.74
CA LEU A 83 8.80 3.69 -0.69
C LEU A 83 8.36 5.16 -0.69
N GLY A 84 7.69 5.57 0.38
CA GLY A 84 7.28 6.94 0.62
C GLY A 84 8.06 7.57 1.76
N ILE A 85 8.30 8.87 1.68
CA ILE A 85 8.86 9.66 2.79
C ILE A 85 7.87 10.80 3.06
N ALA A 86 7.37 10.87 4.29
CA ALA A 86 6.52 11.96 4.75
C ALA A 86 7.36 12.91 5.61
N LEU A 87 7.44 14.18 5.20
CA LEU A 87 8.10 15.24 5.94
C LEU A 87 7.06 16.07 6.71
N PRO A 88 7.26 16.32 8.01
CA PRO A 88 6.35 17.19 8.76
C PRO A 88 6.47 18.62 8.24
N LEU A 89 5.38 19.17 7.72
CA LEU A 89 5.30 20.59 7.37
C LEU A 89 4.88 21.38 8.61
N GLY A 90 5.87 21.85 9.36
CA GLY A 90 5.68 22.72 10.52
C GLY A 90 6.91 22.76 11.42
N SER A 91 7.44 23.97 11.68
CA SER A 91 8.40 24.21 12.75
C SER A 91 7.66 24.31 14.08
N ARG A 92 8.17 23.67 15.13
CA ARG A 92 7.87 24.11 16.49
C ARG A 92 8.47 25.48 16.74
#